data_AF-B2FXB4-F1
#
_entry.id   AF-B2FXB4-F1
#
_cell.length_a   1.000
_cell.length_b   1.000
_cell.length_c   1.000
_cell.angle_alpha   90.00
_cell.angle_beta   90.00
_cell.angle_gamma   90.00
#
_symmetry.space_group_name_H-M   'P 1'
#
loop_
_entity.id
_entity.type
_entity.pdbx_description
1 polymer ?
#
loop_
_entity_poly.entity_id
_entity_poly.type
_entity_poly.pdbx_seq_one_letter_code
_entity_poly.pdbx_strand_id
1 'polypeptide(L)'
;GYYPKMIRSSNNRSYPARAANTTLQDVDRIDNGTTVSVNDLERWRDRIHEAIDQGFVLDKSGNRIMLDEQRGIDILGDVVEASSLTPNAQLYGSLHNMGHNVIAYVHDPDYRYLEDYGVMGDVTTAMRDPIFYRWHGMIDGIFRRHKELLTPYTAEQLGNPGVTVNSVGVQLSRPNTPANVLLTYWQRSQVDLAAGLDFGPKGNVFASFTHLQHAPFS
;
A
#
# COMPACT_ATOMS: atom_id res chain seq x y z
N GLY A 1 -14.68 -6.46 9.53
CA GLY A 1 -15.06 -5.28 8.73
C GLY A 1 -14.34 -4.05 9.24
N TYR A 2 -14.62 -2.89 8.65
CA TYR A 2 -14.08 -1.60 9.06
C TYR A 2 -15.12 -0.50 8.83
N TYR A 3 -15.25 0.42 9.80
CA TYR A 3 -16.25 1.50 9.82
C TYR A 3 -15.53 2.85 9.90
N PRO A 4 -15.28 3.52 8.76
CA PRO A 4 -14.36 4.65 8.67
C PRO A 4 -14.76 5.89 9.47
N LYS A 5 -16.08 6.14 9.61
CA LYS A 5 -16.63 7.37 10.21
C LYS A 5 -16.11 8.66 9.54
N MET A 6 -15.82 8.59 8.25
CA MET A 6 -15.39 9.72 7.43
C MET A 6 -16.46 10.07 6.41
N ILE A 7 -16.54 11.35 6.07
CA ILE A 7 -17.49 11.91 5.11
C ILE A 7 -16.75 12.83 4.14
N ARG A 8 -17.15 12.80 2.86
CA ARG A 8 -16.68 13.75 1.86
C ARG A 8 -17.51 15.01 1.98
N SER A 9 -16.88 16.13 2.30
CA SER A 9 -17.58 17.42 2.46
C SER A 9 -18.25 17.92 1.18
N SER A 10 -17.70 17.55 0.01
CA SER A 10 -18.19 18.00 -1.29
C SER A 10 -19.61 17.51 -1.64
N ASN A 11 -20.00 16.33 -1.16
CA ASN A 11 -21.27 15.70 -1.52
C ASN A 11 -21.99 15.02 -0.34
N ASN A 12 -21.48 15.16 0.88
CA ASN A 12 -21.96 14.51 2.10
C ASN A 12 -22.08 12.98 1.99
N ARG A 13 -21.36 12.35 1.06
CA ARG A 13 -21.29 10.89 0.99
C ARG A 13 -20.22 10.38 1.94
N SER A 14 -20.62 9.42 2.77
CA SER A 14 -19.67 8.74 3.64
C SER A 14 -18.65 7.95 2.82
N TYR A 15 -17.49 7.64 3.39
CA TYR A 15 -16.74 6.47 2.95
C TYR A 15 -17.47 5.24 3.51
N PRO A 16 -18.13 4.41 2.67
CA PRO A 16 -19.00 3.37 3.19
C PRO A 16 -18.21 2.33 3.98
N ALA A 17 -18.86 1.75 4.99
CA ALA A 17 -18.26 0.72 5.82
C ALA A 17 -18.25 -0.64 5.12
N ARG A 18 -17.24 -1.46 5.43
CA ARG A 18 -17.25 -2.89 5.09
C ARG A 18 -17.69 -3.69 6.31
N ALA A 19 -18.81 -4.42 6.21
CA ALA A 19 -19.29 -5.28 7.29
C ALA A 19 -18.28 -6.41 7.62
N ALA A 20 -18.50 -7.11 8.74
CA ALA A 20 -17.76 -8.34 9.00
C ALA A 20 -18.16 -9.42 7.99
N ASN A 21 -17.20 -10.28 7.61
CA ASN A 21 -17.40 -11.43 6.74
C ASN A 21 -17.99 -11.12 5.35
N THR A 22 -17.81 -9.89 4.86
CA THR A 22 -18.17 -9.56 3.47
C THR A 22 -17.26 -10.31 2.50
N THR A 23 -17.87 -11.01 1.54
CA THR A 23 -17.18 -11.70 0.44
C THR A 23 -16.87 -10.72 -0.68
N LEU A 24 -15.67 -10.83 -1.29
CA LEU A 24 -15.33 -10.07 -2.48
C LEU A 24 -16.19 -10.52 -3.66
N GLN A 25 -16.58 -9.57 -4.50
CA GLN A 25 -17.48 -9.79 -5.63
C GLN A 25 -16.89 -9.11 -6.87
N ASP A 26 -17.32 -9.59 -8.03
CA ASP A 26 -17.03 -8.93 -9.30
C ASP A 26 -17.60 -7.51 -9.27
N VAL A 27 -16.83 -6.55 -9.79
CA VAL A 27 -17.20 -5.13 -9.88
C VAL A 27 -17.58 -4.83 -11.32
N ASP A 28 -18.76 -4.23 -11.52
CA ASP A 28 -19.24 -3.76 -12.82
C ASP A 28 -19.96 -2.42 -12.66
N ARG A 29 -19.17 -1.34 -12.67
CA ARG A 29 -19.61 -0.01 -12.28
C ARG A 29 -19.71 0.95 -13.46
N ILE A 30 -20.95 1.30 -13.80
CA ILE A 30 -21.26 2.21 -14.90
C ILE A 30 -20.88 3.67 -14.64
N ASP A 31 -20.75 4.09 -13.38
CA ASP A 31 -20.50 5.49 -13.01
C ASP A 31 -19.07 5.95 -13.32
N ASN A 32 -18.12 5.03 -13.29
CA ASN A 32 -16.70 5.32 -13.54
C ASN A 32 -16.03 4.33 -14.52
N GLY A 33 -16.79 3.38 -15.07
CA GLY A 33 -16.29 2.40 -16.04
C GLY A 33 -15.37 1.33 -15.45
N THR A 34 -15.40 1.13 -14.13
CA THR A 34 -14.61 0.07 -13.48
C THR A 34 -15.31 -1.27 -13.64
N THR A 35 -14.72 -2.15 -14.46
CA THR A 35 -15.18 -3.53 -14.61
C THR A 35 -14.01 -4.48 -14.36
N VAL A 36 -14.14 -5.35 -13.34
CA VAL A 36 -13.13 -6.36 -12.98
C VAL A 36 -13.77 -7.51 -12.23
N SER A 37 -13.45 -8.75 -12.61
CA SER A 37 -13.88 -9.94 -11.87
C SER A 37 -12.83 -10.37 -10.84
N VAL A 38 -13.26 -11.08 -9.80
CA VAL A 38 -12.34 -11.73 -8.84
C VAL A 38 -11.42 -12.71 -9.58
N ASN A 39 -11.94 -13.39 -10.60
CA ASN A 39 -11.17 -14.31 -11.45
C ASN A 39 -10.10 -13.58 -12.28
N ASP A 40 -10.28 -12.32 -12.64
CA ASP A 40 -9.20 -11.52 -13.26
C ASP A 40 -8.02 -11.37 -12.30
N LEU A 41 -8.28 -11.04 -11.03
CA LEU A 41 -7.24 -10.93 -10.02
C LEU A 41 -6.49 -12.26 -9.81
N GLU A 42 -7.23 -13.38 -9.76
CA GLU A 42 -6.65 -14.71 -9.62
C GLU A 42 -5.75 -15.06 -10.81
N ARG A 43 -6.21 -14.82 -12.04
CA ARG A 43 -5.43 -15.08 -13.26
C ARG A 43 -4.19 -14.21 -13.35
N TRP A 44 -4.28 -12.92 -13.00
CA TRP A 44 -3.12 -12.03 -12.99
C TRP A 44 -2.09 -12.45 -11.95
N ARG A 45 -2.53 -12.78 -10.73
CA ARG A 45 -1.66 -13.33 -9.68
C ARG A 45 -0.91 -14.57 -10.18
N ASP A 46 -1.62 -15.54 -10.75
CA ASP A 46 -1.02 -16.81 -11.16
C ASP A 46 0.00 -16.62 -12.29
N ARG A 47 -0.29 -15.74 -13.26
CA ARG A 47 0.67 -15.39 -14.33
C ARG A 47 1.90 -14.65 -13.81
N ILE A 48 1.74 -13.78 -12.81
CA ILE A 48 2.86 -13.09 -12.18
C ILE A 48 3.72 -14.09 -11.41
N HIS A 49 3.13 -15.02 -10.67
CA HIS A 49 3.86 -16.09 -10.01
C HIS A 49 4.64 -16.96 -11.00
N GLU A 50 4.01 -17.34 -12.12
CA GLU A 50 4.68 -18.11 -13.18
C GLU A 50 5.87 -17.34 -13.78
N ALA A 51 5.72 -16.05 -14.06
CA ALA A 51 6.81 -15.21 -14.58
C ALA A 51 7.99 -15.11 -13.60
N ILE A 52 7.70 -14.98 -12.29
CA ILE A 52 8.71 -14.98 -11.24
C ILE A 52 9.44 -16.33 -11.21
N ASP A 53 8.71 -17.45 -11.23
CA ASP A 53 9.27 -18.79 -11.16
C ASP A 53 10.13 -19.14 -12.39
N GLN A 54 9.79 -18.60 -13.56
CA GLN A 54 10.56 -18.73 -14.79
C GLN A 54 11.76 -17.78 -14.87
N GLY A 55 11.80 -16.74 -14.02
CA GLY A 55 12.86 -15.74 -13.98
C GLY A 55 12.78 -14.66 -15.06
N PHE A 56 11.65 -14.50 -15.73
CA PHE A 56 11.44 -13.44 -16.73
C PHE A 56 9.96 -13.08 -16.89
N VAL A 57 9.69 -11.83 -17.28
CA VAL A 57 8.39 -11.39 -17.79
C VAL A 57 8.39 -11.34 -19.33
N LEU A 58 7.21 -11.34 -19.94
CA LEU A 58 7.03 -11.19 -21.38
C LEU A 58 6.58 -9.76 -21.71
N ASP A 59 7.20 -9.14 -22.69
CA ASP A 59 6.66 -7.91 -23.30
C ASP A 59 5.49 -8.22 -24.27
N LYS A 60 4.92 -7.18 -24.88
CA LYS A 60 3.83 -7.34 -25.87
C LYS A 60 4.24 -8.08 -27.14
N SER A 61 5.52 -8.11 -27.46
CA SER A 61 6.08 -8.81 -28.62
C SER A 61 6.45 -10.26 -28.32
N GLY A 62 6.32 -10.70 -27.06
CA GLY A 62 6.73 -12.03 -26.60
C GLY A 62 8.23 -12.14 -26.29
N ASN A 63 8.97 -11.03 -26.25
CA ASN A 63 10.36 -11.05 -25.81
C ASN A 63 10.44 -11.24 -24.30
N ARG A 64 11.46 -11.97 -23.85
CA ARG A 64 11.74 -12.20 -22.44
C ARG A 64 12.52 -11.04 -21.86
N ILE A 65 12.03 -10.46 -20.77
CA ILE A 65 12.74 -9.48 -19.95
C ILE A 65 13.10 -10.17 -18.65
N MET A 66 14.40 -10.41 -18.44
CA MET A 66 14.89 -11.18 -17.30
C MET A 66 14.65 -10.42 -15.98
N LEU A 67 14.22 -11.17 -14.97
CA LEU A 67 14.07 -10.69 -13.59
C LEU A 67 15.37 -10.92 -12.83
N ASP A 68 16.37 -10.10 -13.13
CA ASP A 68 17.70 -10.17 -12.51
C ASP A 68 17.76 -9.48 -11.13
N GLU A 69 18.90 -9.63 -10.44
CA GLU A 69 19.13 -9.04 -9.11
C GLU A 69 19.02 -7.51 -9.09
N GLN A 70 19.40 -6.83 -10.20
CA GLN A 70 19.55 -5.38 -10.25
C GLN A 70 18.24 -4.67 -10.59
N ARG A 71 17.50 -5.20 -11.58
CA ARG A 71 16.30 -4.55 -12.15
C ARG A 71 15.05 -5.40 -12.01
N GLY A 72 15.16 -6.69 -11.68
CA GLY A 72 14.01 -7.59 -11.61
C GLY A 72 12.91 -7.11 -10.66
N ILE A 73 13.30 -6.57 -9.49
CA ILE A 73 12.32 -6.04 -8.54
C ILE A 73 11.61 -4.78 -9.03
N ASP A 74 12.30 -3.93 -9.79
CA ASP A 74 11.75 -2.69 -10.36
C ASP A 74 10.72 -3.02 -11.45
N ILE A 75 11.07 -3.93 -12.36
CA ILE A 75 10.17 -4.46 -13.39
C ILE A 75 8.94 -5.11 -12.76
N LEU A 76 9.11 -5.87 -11.67
CA LEU A 76 7.98 -6.45 -10.95
C LEU A 76 7.12 -5.38 -10.27
N GLY A 77 7.72 -4.29 -9.78
CA GLY A 77 6.98 -3.14 -9.25
C GLY A 77 5.99 -2.61 -10.28
N ASP A 78 6.51 -2.33 -11.48
CA ASP A 78 5.69 -1.90 -12.62
C ASP A 78 4.60 -2.92 -12.98
N VAL A 79 4.90 -4.22 -12.96
CA VAL A 79 3.93 -5.29 -13.29
C VAL A 79 2.84 -5.47 -12.23
N VAL A 80 3.20 -5.41 -10.94
CA VAL A 80 2.30 -5.76 -9.83
C VAL A 80 1.40 -4.59 -9.42
N GLU A 81 1.96 -3.38 -9.31
CA GLU A 81 1.15 -2.16 -9.17
C GLU A 81 0.21 -2.01 -10.38
N ALA A 82 0.80 -2.34 -11.54
CA ALA A 82 0.58 -1.73 -12.85
C ALA A 82 0.93 -0.25 -12.88
N SER A 83 1.91 0.09 -13.71
CA SER A 83 2.22 1.46 -14.12
C SER A 83 2.13 1.61 -15.64
N SER A 84 2.33 2.82 -16.16
CA SER A 84 2.46 3.06 -17.61
C SER A 84 3.68 2.37 -18.24
N LEU A 85 4.62 1.90 -17.42
CA LEU A 85 5.83 1.19 -17.83
C LEU A 85 5.66 -0.34 -17.83
N THR A 86 4.51 -0.86 -17.40
CA THR A 86 4.20 -2.30 -17.42
C THR A 86 4.48 -2.90 -18.80
N PRO A 87 5.43 -3.86 -18.91
CA PRO A 87 5.83 -4.40 -20.22
C PRO A 87 4.68 -5.04 -21.00
N ASN A 88 3.73 -5.66 -20.30
CA ASN A 88 2.55 -6.28 -20.92
C ASN A 88 1.33 -6.26 -19.99
N ALA A 89 0.63 -5.11 -19.97
CA ALA A 89 -0.58 -4.93 -19.16
C ALA A 89 -1.73 -5.88 -19.53
N GLN A 90 -1.80 -6.37 -20.78
CA GLN A 90 -2.84 -7.34 -21.17
C GLN A 90 -2.60 -8.71 -20.53
N LEU A 91 -1.34 -9.12 -20.39
CA LEU A 91 -0.96 -10.39 -19.80
C LEU A 91 -1.06 -10.34 -18.26
N TYR A 92 -0.47 -9.31 -17.65
CA TYR A 92 -0.30 -9.24 -16.20
C TYR A 92 -1.35 -8.39 -15.47
N GLY A 93 -2.13 -7.59 -16.20
CA GLY A 93 -3.23 -6.81 -15.65
C GLY A 93 -2.80 -5.69 -14.72
N SER A 94 -3.63 -5.42 -13.71
CA SER A 94 -3.41 -4.41 -12.68
C SER A 94 -3.83 -4.96 -11.32
N LEU A 95 -3.09 -5.97 -10.86
CA LEU A 95 -3.44 -6.75 -9.67
C LEU A 95 -3.64 -5.87 -8.45
N HIS A 96 -2.62 -5.09 -8.06
CA HIS A 96 -2.66 -4.22 -6.88
C HIS A 96 -3.82 -3.22 -6.92
N ASN A 97 -3.89 -2.41 -7.99
CA ASN A 97 -4.89 -1.33 -8.07
C ASN A 97 -6.32 -1.86 -8.21
N MET A 98 -6.53 -2.92 -8.98
CA MET A 98 -7.87 -3.52 -9.08
C MET A 98 -8.29 -4.25 -7.82
N GLY A 99 -7.34 -4.80 -7.05
CA GLY A 99 -7.62 -5.32 -5.71
C GLY A 99 -8.14 -4.23 -4.77
N HIS A 100 -7.57 -3.02 -4.82
CA HIS A 100 -8.11 -1.85 -4.13
C HIS A 100 -9.57 -1.59 -4.53
N ASN A 101 -9.88 -1.57 -5.84
CA ASN A 101 -11.23 -1.33 -6.35
C ASN A 101 -12.23 -2.41 -5.89
N VAL A 102 -11.89 -3.70 -6.03
CA VAL A 102 -12.73 -4.83 -5.61
C VAL A 102 -13.07 -4.73 -4.12
N ILE A 103 -12.11 -4.35 -3.27
CA ILE A 103 -12.34 -4.18 -1.83
C ILE A 103 -13.16 -2.90 -1.55
N ALA A 104 -12.88 -1.82 -2.26
CA ALA A 104 -13.49 -0.51 -2.04
C ALA A 104 -14.99 -0.51 -2.39
N TYR A 105 -15.37 -1.22 -3.46
CA TYR A 105 -16.75 -1.30 -3.95
C TYR A 105 -17.54 -2.50 -3.43
N VAL A 106 -16.97 -3.30 -2.53
CA VAL A 106 -17.62 -4.56 -2.06
C VAL A 106 -19.02 -4.37 -1.46
N HIS A 107 -19.38 -3.16 -1.06
CA HIS A 107 -20.70 -2.80 -0.52
C HIS A 107 -21.73 -2.43 -1.60
N ASP A 108 -21.30 -2.05 -2.81
CA ASP A 108 -22.14 -1.71 -3.98
C ASP A 108 -21.35 -1.95 -5.29
N PRO A 109 -21.09 -3.23 -5.63
CA PRO A 109 -20.15 -3.59 -6.69
C PRO A 109 -20.68 -3.33 -8.11
N ASP A 110 -22.00 -3.22 -8.28
CA ASP A 110 -22.67 -3.01 -9.57
C ASP A 110 -23.45 -1.69 -9.63
N TYR A 111 -23.16 -0.78 -8.69
CA TYR A 111 -23.72 0.58 -8.62
C TYR A 111 -25.25 0.66 -8.44
N ARG A 112 -25.94 -0.44 -8.09
CA ARG A 112 -27.40 -0.44 -7.94
C ARG A 112 -27.89 0.43 -6.78
N TYR A 113 -27.05 0.68 -5.78
CA TYR A 113 -27.39 1.50 -4.61
C TYR A 113 -26.87 2.93 -4.71
N LEU A 114 -26.21 3.27 -5.82
CA LEU A 114 -25.62 4.57 -6.07
C LEU A 114 -24.64 4.98 -4.96
N GLU A 115 -23.93 4.05 -4.32
CA GLU A 115 -22.94 4.32 -3.28
C GLU A 115 -21.56 4.53 -3.88
N ASP A 116 -20.72 5.33 -3.22
CA ASP A 116 -19.35 5.65 -3.65
C ASP A 116 -18.32 4.70 -3.01
N TYR A 117 -17.07 4.70 -3.43
CA TYR A 117 -16.05 3.79 -2.89
C TYR A 117 -15.83 3.96 -1.37
N GLY A 118 -15.54 2.84 -0.67
CA GLY A 118 -15.00 2.84 0.68
C GLY A 118 -13.56 3.35 0.73
N VAL A 119 -12.96 3.42 1.92
CA VAL A 119 -11.60 3.99 2.12
C VAL A 119 -10.50 3.32 1.29
N MET A 120 -10.68 2.07 0.88
CA MET A 120 -9.71 1.38 0.02
C MET A 120 -9.60 1.98 -1.39
N GLY A 121 -10.56 2.78 -1.83
CA GLY A 121 -10.55 3.43 -3.15
C GLY A 121 -9.81 4.77 -3.21
N ASP A 122 -9.25 5.24 -2.09
CA ASP A 122 -8.59 6.54 -2.00
C ASP A 122 -7.28 6.44 -1.24
N VAL A 123 -6.19 6.83 -1.90
CA VAL A 123 -4.81 6.77 -1.41
C VAL A 123 -4.59 7.51 -0.10
N THR A 124 -5.37 8.54 0.19
CA THR A 124 -5.26 9.32 1.44
C THR A 124 -5.96 8.65 2.63
N THR A 125 -6.75 7.61 2.36
CA THR A 125 -7.60 6.95 3.37
C THR A 125 -7.37 5.45 3.50
N ALA A 126 -6.84 4.77 2.47
CA ALA A 126 -6.74 3.31 2.40
C ALA A 126 -6.02 2.68 3.60
N MET A 127 -4.90 3.27 4.06
CA MET A 127 -4.11 2.79 5.21
C MET A 127 -4.89 2.74 6.54
N ARG A 128 -6.08 3.36 6.61
CA ARG A 128 -6.95 3.32 7.79
C ARG A 128 -7.68 1.97 7.93
N ASP A 129 -7.88 1.24 6.83
CA ASP A 129 -8.57 -0.05 6.85
C ASP A 129 -7.59 -1.19 7.15
N PRO A 130 -7.86 -2.06 8.15
CA PRO A 130 -7.01 -3.23 8.40
C PRO A 130 -6.82 -4.16 7.20
N ILE A 131 -7.76 -4.18 6.23
CA ILE A 131 -7.61 -4.99 5.01
C ILE A 131 -6.48 -4.48 4.10
N PHE A 132 -6.11 -3.20 4.20
CA PHE A 132 -4.98 -2.62 3.46
C PHE A 132 -3.72 -3.45 3.70
N TYR A 133 -3.39 -3.68 4.98
CA TYR A 133 -2.20 -4.43 5.37
C TYR A 133 -2.31 -5.92 5.01
N ARG A 134 -3.51 -6.49 4.93
CA ARG A 134 -3.70 -7.89 4.47
C ARG A 134 -3.52 -8.01 2.96
N TRP A 135 -4.06 -7.06 2.20
CA TRP A 135 -3.87 -6.98 0.76
C TRP A 135 -2.40 -6.75 0.41
N HIS A 136 -1.77 -5.74 1.02
CA HIS A 136 -0.35 -5.47 0.84
C HIS A 136 0.54 -6.61 1.37
N GLY A 137 0.12 -7.37 2.38
CA GLY A 137 0.84 -8.57 2.81
C GLY A 137 0.86 -9.68 1.76
N MET A 138 -0.22 -9.82 0.97
CA MET A 138 -0.25 -10.72 -0.20
C MET A 138 0.66 -10.20 -1.32
N ILE A 139 0.56 -8.90 -1.64
CA ILE A 139 1.40 -8.23 -2.65
C ILE A 139 2.89 -8.33 -2.30
N ASP A 140 3.25 -8.06 -1.05
CA ASP A 140 4.62 -8.23 -0.54
C ASP A 140 5.08 -9.69 -0.65
N GLY A 141 4.16 -10.65 -0.46
CA GLY A 141 4.43 -12.07 -0.71
C GLY A 141 4.85 -12.38 -2.14
N ILE A 142 4.30 -11.68 -3.13
CA ILE A 142 4.69 -11.80 -4.54
C ILE A 142 6.13 -11.29 -4.72
N PHE A 143 6.43 -10.09 -4.22
CA PHE A 143 7.78 -9.51 -4.33
C PHE A 143 8.84 -10.34 -3.61
N ARG A 144 8.50 -10.84 -2.42
CA ARG A 144 9.38 -11.71 -1.63
C ARG A 144 9.70 -13.00 -2.38
N ARG A 145 8.74 -13.60 -3.08
CA ARG A 145 8.96 -14.79 -3.90
C ARG A 145 10.08 -14.58 -4.92
N HIS A 146 10.14 -13.42 -5.59
CA HIS A 146 11.24 -13.09 -6.47
C HIS A 146 12.56 -12.89 -5.70
N LYS A 147 12.54 -12.14 -4.59
CA LYS A 147 13.74 -11.89 -3.77
C LYS A 147 14.35 -13.17 -3.19
N GLU A 148 13.54 -14.17 -2.87
CA GLU A 148 13.98 -15.47 -2.36
C GLU A 148 14.68 -16.34 -3.42
N LEU A 149 14.48 -16.05 -4.72
CA LEU A 149 15.19 -16.74 -5.82
C LEU A 149 16.57 -16.15 -6.11
N LEU A 150 16.90 -14.98 -5.54
CA LEU A 150 18.19 -14.34 -5.77
C LEU A 150 19.30 -15.06 -5.01
N THR A 151 20.49 -15.09 -5.60
CA THR A 151 21.69 -15.60 -4.93
C THR A 151 21.95 -14.75 -3.68
N PRO A 152 22.18 -15.37 -2.50
CA PRO A 152 22.58 -14.62 -1.31
C PRO A 152 23.83 -13.78 -1.56
N TYR A 153 23.90 -12.61 -0.94
CA TYR A 153 25.07 -11.75 -1.07
C TYR A 153 26.36 -12.47 -0.66
N THR A 154 27.41 -12.33 -1.47
CA THR A 154 28.72 -12.92 -1.19
C THR A 154 29.47 -12.16 -0.10
N ALA A 155 30.54 -12.75 0.42
CA ALA A 155 31.39 -12.09 1.43
C ALA A 155 32.00 -10.79 0.90
N GLU A 156 32.30 -10.71 -0.39
CA GLU A 156 32.83 -9.51 -1.06
C GLU A 156 31.76 -8.41 -1.18
N GLN A 157 30.50 -8.79 -1.43
CA GLN A 157 29.38 -7.83 -1.49
C GLN A 157 28.98 -7.30 -0.10
N LEU A 158 29.11 -8.13 0.94
CA LEU A 158 28.79 -7.76 2.33
C LEU A 158 29.97 -7.08 3.05
N GLY A 159 31.19 -7.32 2.59
CA GLY A 159 32.41 -6.85 3.21
C GLY A 159 32.67 -5.36 2.99
N ASN A 160 33.40 -4.75 3.93
CA ASN A 160 33.96 -3.40 3.78
C ASN A 160 35.40 -3.37 4.31
N PRO A 161 36.39 -3.83 3.50
CA PRO A 161 37.77 -3.97 3.96
C PRO A 161 38.37 -2.67 4.51
N GLY A 162 39.04 -2.75 5.64
CA GLY A 162 39.61 -1.58 6.33
C GLY A 162 38.64 -0.86 7.27
N VAL A 163 37.37 -1.26 7.32
CA VAL A 163 36.37 -0.76 8.26
C VAL A 163 36.03 -1.84 9.28
N THR A 164 36.00 -1.49 10.56
CA THR A 164 35.61 -2.39 11.64
C THR A 164 34.62 -1.68 12.56
N VAL A 165 33.43 -2.27 12.74
CA VAL A 165 32.41 -1.78 13.67
C VAL A 165 32.71 -2.35 15.06
N ASN A 166 33.33 -1.55 15.93
CA ASN A 166 33.68 -2.00 17.29
C ASN A 166 32.51 -1.88 18.28
N SER A 167 31.60 -0.94 18.07
CA SER A 167 30.47 -0.69 18.97
C SER A 167 29.31 -0.05 18.22
N VAL A 168 28.09 -0.44 18.58
CA VAL A 168 26.83 0.22 18.21
C VAL A 168 26.05 0.44 19.49
N GLY A 169 25.44 1.60 19.64
CA GLY A 169 24.61 1.92 20.78
C GLY A 169 23.65 3.04 20.47
N VAL A 170 22.61 3.15 21.29
CA VAL A 170 21.64 4.23 21.22
C VAL A 170 21.58 4.92 22.57
N GLN A 171 21.57 6.25 22.56
CA GLN A 171 21.47 7.06 23.76
C GLN A 171 20.35 8.09 23.60
N LEU A 172 19.39 8.12 24.53
CA LEU A 172 18.41 9.21 24.55
C LEU A 172 19.16 10.53 24.76
N SER A 173 18.72 11.60 24.09
CA SER A 173 19.40 12.91 24.14
C SER A 173 19.35 13.58 25.52
N ARG A 174 18.62 13.01 26.49
CA ARG A 174 18.55 13.49 27.86
C ARG A 174 19.76 12.96 28.67
N PRO A 175 20.42 13.81 29.48
CA PRO A 175 21.52 13.36 30.34
C PRO A 175 21.10 12.23 31.31
N ASN A 176 22.05 11.35 31.63
CA ASN A 176 21.92 10.29 32.63
C ASN A 176 20.80 9.26 32.37
N THR A 177 20.43 9.03 31.11
CA THR A 177 19.53 7.92 30.75
C THR A 177 20.31 6.64 30.48
N PRO A 178 19.72 5.45 30.74
CA PRO A 178 20.33 4.18 30.36
C PRO A 178 20.60 4.10 28.85
N ALA A 179 21.72 3.49 28.47
CA ALA A 179 22.02 3.18 27.08
C ALA A 179 21.07 2.09 26.54
N ASN A 180 20.85 2.10 25.23
CA ASN A 180 20.06 1.11 24.47
C ASN A 180 18.60 1.01 24.90
N VAL A 181 17.99 2.14 25.26
CA VAL A 181 16.56 2.25 25.58
C VAL A 181 15.90 3.24 24.64
N LEU A 182 14.85 2.79 23.96
CA LEU A 182 13.94 3.65 23.18
C LEU A 182 12.65 3.87 23.97
N LEU A 183 12.13 5.09 23.93
CA LEU A 183 10.92 5.46 24.67
C LEU A 183 9.90 6.10 23.73
N THR A 184 8.66 5.61 23.82
CA THR A 184 7.50 6.14 23.10
C THR A 184 6.44 6.64 24.06
N TYR A 185 5.63 7.59 23.60
CA TYR A 185 4.54 8.17 24.37
C TYR A 185 3.45 8.73 23.44
N TRP A 186 2.33 9.11 24.03
CA TRP A 186 1.28 9.85 23.35
C TRP A 186 1.58 11.35 23.40
N GLN A 187 1.69 11.98 22.24
CA GLN A 187 1.77 13.44 22.13
C GLN A 187 0.43 13.99 21.66
N ARG A 188 -0.02 15.07 22.30
CA ARG A 188 -1.13 15.89 21.82
C ARG A 188 -0.59 17.04 21.00
N SER A 189 -1.10 17.20 19.80
CA SER A 189 -0.74 18.27 18.87
C SER A 189 -2.00 19.02 18.41
N GLN A 190 -1.78 20.17 17.78
CA GLN A 190 -2.84 21.00 17.20
C GLN A 190 -2.47 21.35 15.76
N VAL A 191 -3.49 21.45 14.91
CA VAL A 191 -3.34 21.89 13.51
C VAL A 191 -4.49 22.82 13.17
N ASP A 192 -4.20 23.90 12.43
CA ASP A 192 -5.21 24.80 11.89
C ASP A 192 -5.77 24.22 10.58
N LEU A 193 -7.08 23.99 10.55
CA LEU A 193 -7.81 23.41 9.42
C LEU A 193 -8.61 24.45 8.64
N ALA A 194 -8.52 25.74 8.98
CA ALA A 194 -9.37 26.78 8.41
C ALA A 194 -9.34 26.82 6.88
N ALA A 195 -8.16 26.61 6.28
CA ALA A 195 -7.98 26.67 4.84
C ALA A 195 -8.72 25.57 4.06
N GLY A 196 -9.12 24.47 4.71
CA GLY A 196 -9.83 23.35 4.09
C GLY A 196 -11.34 23.32 4.38
N LEU A 197 -11.88 24.32 5.09
CA LEU A 197 -13.28 24.36 5.49
C LEU A 197 -14.04 25.41 4.69
N ASP A 198 -14.60 24.99 3.56
CA ASP A 198 -15.47 25.83 2.74
C ASP A 198 -16.69 26.32 3.54
N PHE A 199 -17.04 27.59 3.35
CA PHE A 199 -18.12 28.27 4.08
C PHE A 199 -17.97 28.22 5.62
N GLY A 200 -16.75 27.99 6.11
CA GLY A 200 -16.41 28.02 7.53
C GLY A 200 -16.37 29.44 8.13
N PRO A 201 -16.23 29.54 9.46
CA PRO A 201 -16.03 30.83 10.13
C PRO A 201 -14.71 31.48 9.70
N LYS A 202 -14.64 32.81 9.83
CA LYS A 202 -13.38 33.55 9.62
C LYS A 202 -12.39 33.29 10.76
N GLY A 203 -11.10 33.22 10.43
CA GLY A 203 -10.02 33.00 11.40
C GLY A 203 -9.61 31.53 11.52
N ASN A 204 -8.81 31.23 12.54
CA ASN A 204 -8.19 29.92 12.71
C ASN A 204 -9.21 28.89 13.25
N VAL A 205 -9.16 27.67 12.72
CA VAL A 205 -10.00 26.55 13.15
C VAL A 205 -9.08 25.41 13.59
N PHE A 206 -8.68 25.43 14.87
CA PHE A 206 -7.77 24.43 15.40
C PHE A 206 -8.48 23.13 15.76
N ALA A 207 -7.93 22.01 15.29
CA ALA A 207 -8.24 20.68 15.79
C ALA A 207 -7.12 20.18 16.70
N SER A 208 -7.48 19.50 17.79
CA SER A 208 -6.51 18.80 18.64
C SER A 208 -6.63 17.30 18.46
N PHE A 209 -5.48 16.64 18.32
CA PHE A 209 -5.40 15.20 18.10
C PHE A 209 -4.22 14.62 18.89
N THR A 210 -4.28 13.31 19.13
CA THR A 210 -3.24 12.57 19.85
C THR A 210 -2.59 11.55 18.91
N HIS A 211 -1.27 11.47 18.90
CA HIS A 211 -0.52 10.57 18.03
C HIS A 211 0.70 9.97 18.75
N LEU A 212 1.23 8.87 18.19
CA LEU A 212 2.48 8.26 18.67
C LEU A 212 3.63 9.26 18.52
N GLN A 213 4.51 9.29 19.49
CA GLN A 213 5.75 10.05 19.49
C GLN A 213 6.86 9.26 20.17
N HIS A 214 8.12 9.59 19.89
CA HIS A 214 9.28 9.05 20.58
C HIS A 214 10.14 10.14 21.25
N ALA A 215 10.95 9.75 22.23
CA ALA A 215 11.99 10.61 22.78
C ALA A 215 13.13 10.75 21.76
N PRO A 216 13.76 11.94 21.63
CA PRO A 216 14.95 12.10 20.80
C PRO A 216 16.11 11.22 21.27
N PHE A 217 16.85 10.64 20.33
CA PHE A 217 18.02 9.79 20.58
C PHE A 217 19.07 9.97 19.48
N SER A 218 20.29 9.49 19.76
CA SER A 218 21.41 9.37 18.81
C SER A 218 22.00 7.98 18.86
#